data_AF-A0A2U0DMU9-F1
#
_entry.id   AF-A0A2U0DMU9-F1
#
_cell.length_a   1.000
_cell.length_b   1.000
_cell.length_c   1.000
_cell.angle_alpha   90.00
_cell.angle_beta   90.00
_cell.angle_gamma   90.00
#
_symmetry.space_group_name_H-M   'P 1'
#
loop_
_entity.id
_entity.type
_entity.pdbx_description
1 polymer ?
#
loop_
_entity_poly.entity_id
_entity_poly.type
_entity_poly.pdbx_seq_one_letter_code
_entity_poly.pdbx_strand_id
1 'polypeptide(L)'
;GYDYSCINHFCRRKSRQSFQNIKEVGFLPTMTTPNPRDLHNASLFLMKEISEKLIRKDNAINPHTLALNLIQTTTSRKIFFDLDIDFRIKNHQQAIEKFREDIADCLNPDCLTFIKTNGGLHCLIKLDNIQKEHQKSWYQKISQLTCEEYEVTMNGDNVLPIAGCFQGIDFSPYFLD
;
A
#
# COMPACT_ATOMS: atom_id res chain seq x y z
N GLY A 1 -28.83 23.19 -35.91
CA GLY A 1 -28.66 21.93 -35.19
C GLY A 1 -27.45 21.23 -35.75
N TYR A 2 -26.43 21.00 -34.95
CA TYR A 2 -25.21 20.31 -35.39
C TYR A 2 -25.41 18.80 -35.27
N ASP A 3 -25.14 18.10 -36.37
CA ASP A 3 -25.28 16.65 -36.52
C ASP A 3 -24.09 15.93 -35.86
N TYR A 4 -24.36 15.21 -34.77
CA TYR A 4 -23.37 14.46 -33.98
C TYR A 4 -23.09 13.04 -34.51
N SER A 5 -23.60 12.68 -35.70
CA SER A 5 -23.49 11.31 -36.22
C SER A 5 -22.06 10.91 -36.64
N CYS A 6 -21.20 11.85 -37.02
CA CYS A 6 -19.83 11.56 -37.48
C CYS A 6 -18.80 11.29 -36.35
N ILE A 7 -19.02 11.82 -35.13
CA ILE A 7 -18.06 11.66 -34.02
C ILE A 7 -18.12 10.23 -33.45
N ASN A 8 -19.31 9.62 -33.44
CA ASN A 8 -19.50 8.26 -32.92
C ASN A 8 -18.84 7.17 -33.76
N HIS A 9 -18.59 7.41 -35.06
CA HIS A 9 -17.94 6.41 -35.92
C HIS A 9 -16.40 6.41 -35.78
N PHE A 10 -15.79 7.56 -35.49
CA PHE A 10 -14.33 7.66 -35.32
C PHE A 10 -13.88 7.15 -33.94
N CYS A 11 -14.64 7.43 -32.87
CA CYS A 11 -14.35 6.88 -31.53
C CYS A 11 -14.50 5.35 -31.45
N ARG A 12 -15.43 4.75 -32.22
CA ARG A 12 -15.65 3.29 -32.19
C ARG A 12 -14.62 2.47 -32.97
N ARG A 13 -13.89 3.07 -33.93
CA ARG A 13 -12.83 2.34 -34.67
C ARG A 13 -11.50 2.33 -33.92
N LYS A 14 -11.10 3.44 -33.28
CA LYS A 14 -9.89 3.44 -32.42
C LYS A 14 -10.05 2.64 -31.13
N SER A 15 -11.27 2.46 -30.62
CA SER A 15 -11.52 1.62 -29.43
C SER A 15 -11.59 0.12 -29.72
N ARG A 16 -11.64 -0.31 -30.99
CA ARG A 16 -11.65 -1.75 -31.33
C ARG A 16 -10.27 -2.29 -31.68
N GLN A 17 -9.38 -1.45 -32.23
CA GLN A 17 -8.05 -1.88 -32.62
C GLN A 17 -7.05 -1.93 -31.46
N SER A 18 -7.28 -1.16 -30.39
CA SER A 18 -6.49 -1.22 -29.15
C SER A 18 -6.95 -2.32 -28.17
N PHE A 19 -8.14 -2.91 -28.38
CA PHE A 19 -8.69 -3.96 -27.51
C PHE A 19 -8.42 -5.38 -28.01
N GLN A 20 -7.93 -5.57 -29.23
CA GLN A 20 -7.65 -6.90 -29.78
C GLN A 20 -6.30 -7.51 -29.33
N ASN A 21 -5.46 -6.76 -28.61
CA ASN A 21 -4.22 -7.26 -28.02
C ASN A 21 -4.32 -7.58 -26.51
N ILE A 22 -5.50 -7.48 -25.90
CA ILE A 22 -5.72 -7.90 -24.51
C ILE A 22 -6.22 -9.35 -24.51
N LYS A 23 -5.34 -10.26 -24.97
CA LYS A 23 -5.50 -11.72 -24.84
C LYS A 23 -4.50 -12.32 -23.85
N GLU A 24 -4.03 -11.51 -22.90
CA GLU A 24 -3.43 -11.98 -21.66
C GLU A 24 -4.31 -11.44 -20.54
N VAL A 25 -4.82 -12.33 -19.69
CA VAL A 25 -5.66 -11.96 -18.56
C VAL A 25 -4.77 -11.22 -17.57
N GLY A 26 -4.62 -9.92 -17.77
CA GLY A 26 -3.92 -9.03 -16.84
C GLY A 26 -4.76 -8.90 -15.57
N PHE A 27 -4.53 -9.77 -14.61
CA PHE A 27 -5.07 -9.63 -13.26
C PHE A 27 -4.48 -8.36 -12.65
N LEU A 28 -5.34 -7.39 -12.32
CA LEU A 28 -4.90 -6.17 -11.64
C LEU A 28 -4.50 -6.53 -10.20
N PRO A 29 -3.28 -6.19 -9.75
CA PRO A 29 -2.88 -6.40 -8.37
C PRO A 29 -3.85 -5.64 -7.47
N THR A 30 -4.56 -6.39 -6.63
CA THR A 30 -5.57 -5.83 -5.74
C THR A 30 -4.87 -5.47 -4.44
N MET A 31 -4.79 -4.16 -4.19
CA MET A 31 -4.04 -3.58 -3.09
C MET A 31 -5.03 -2.84 -2.18
N THR A 32 -4.93 -3.04 -0.88
CA THR A 32 -5.84 -2.46 0.13
C THR A 32 -5.06 -1.68 1.18
N THR A 33 -5.67 -0.65 1.75
CA THR A 33 -5.09 0.04 2.91
C THR A 33 -5.64 -0.58 4.20
N PRO A 34 -4.81 -0.89 5.21
CA PRO A 34 -5.27 -1.54 6.44
C PRO A 34 -6.11 -0.61 7.32
N ASN A 35 -5.85 0.70 7.25
CA ASN A 35 -6.58 1.69 8.04
C ASN A 35 -7.72 2.35 7.25
N PRO A 36 -8.83 2.73 7.90
CA PRO A 36 -9.96 3.39 7.25
C PRO A 36 -9.56 4.79 6.74
N ARG A 37 -9.88 5.05 5.46
CA ARG A 37 -9.63 6.34 4.80
C ARG A 37 -10.68 7.38 5.19
N ASP A 38 -10.27 8.64 5.23
CA ASP A 38 -11.15 9.78 5.47
C ASP A 38 -11.29 10.62 4.19
N LEU A 39 -12.34 10.33 3.42
CA LEU A 39 -12.61 11.02 2.17
C LEU A 39 -13.02 12.49 2.37
N HIS A 40 -13.59 12.83 3.53
CA HIS A 40 -13.97 14.20 3.83
C HIS A 40 -12.72 15.07 4.03
N ASN A 41 -11.82 14.63 4.91
CA ASN A 41 -10.54 15.30 5.12
C ASN A 41 -9.66 15.30 3.87
N ALA A 42 -9.62 14.19 3.13
CA ALA A 42 -8.89 14.13 1.85
C ALA A 42 -9.39 15.19 0.86
N SER A 43 -10.72 15.40 0.78
CA SER A 43 -11.33 16.43 -0.08
C SER A 43 -10.96 17.85 0.35
N LEU A 44 -10.95 18.12 1.67
CA LEU A 44 -10.53 19.41 2.22
C LEU A 44 -9.05 19.70 1.92
N PHE A 45 -8.17 18.72 2.08
CA PHE A 45 -6.76 18.85 1.74
C PHE A 45 -6.54 19.02 0.24
N LEU A 46 -7.33 18.34 -0.59
CA LEU A 46 -7.26 18.51 -2.05
C LEU A 46 -7.57 19.95 -2.45
N MET A 47 -8.64 20.52 -1.90
CA MET A 47 -9.00 21.92 -2.16
C MET A 47 -7.89 22.88 -1.73
N LYS A 48 -7.29 22.65 -0.57
CA LYS A 48 -6.17 23.44 -0.06
C LYS A 48 -4.96 23.40 -1.02
N GLU A 49 -4.49 22.20 -1.36
CA GLU A 49 -3.31 21.99 -2.21
C GLU A 49 -3.49 22.58 -3.62
N ILE A 50 -4.66 22.38 -4.22
CA ILE A 50 -4.98 22.98 -5.52
C ILE A 50 -4.95 24.52 -5.42
N SER A 51 -5.60 25.08 -4.40
CA SER A 51 -5.66 26.54 -4.22
C SER A 51 -4.26 27.14 -4.04
N GLU A 52 -3.41 26.51 -3.21
CA GLU A 52 -2.04 26.96 -2.99
C GLU A 52 -1.20 26.94 -4.28
N LYS A 53 -1.30 25.86 -5.07
CA LYS A 53 -0.58 25.75 -6.35
C LYS A 53 -1.04 26.78 -7.37
N LEU A 54 -2.35 27.06 -7.45
CA LEU A 54 -2.90 28.10 -8.32
C LEU A 54 -2.42 29.51 -7.91
N ILE A 55 -2.39 29.83 -6.61
CA ILE A 55 -1.88 31.11 -6.11
C ILE A 55 -0.40 31.29 -6.50
N ARG A 56 0.39 30.21 -6.44
CA ARG A 56 1.80 30.20 -6.85
C ARG A 56 2.01 30.21 -8.37
N LYS A 57 0.93 30.19 -9.17
CA LYS A 57 0.97 30.04 -10.64
C LYS A 57 1.74 28.80 -11.10
N ASP A 58 1.70 27.74 -10.28
CA ASP A 58 2.22 26.43 -10.66
C ASP A 58 1.21 25.79 -11.62
N ASN A 59 1.56 25.71 -12.90
CA ASN A 59 0.70 25.14 -13.94
C ASN A 59 0.88 23.62 -14.09
N ALA A 60 1.79 22.99 -13.35
CA ALA A 60 2.08 21.55 -13.43
C ALA A 60 1.16 20.70 -12.54
N ILE A 61 -0.03 21.22 -12.17
CA ILE A 61 -0.98 20.51 -11.31
C ILE A 61 -1.63 19.36 -12.08
N ASN A 62 -1.59 18.15 -11.51
CA ASN A 62 -2.44 17.03 -11.92
C ASN A 62 -3.44 16.73 -10.79
N PRO A 63 -4.66 17.33 -10.82
CA PRO A 63 -5.65 17.18 -9.75
C PRO A 63 -6.07 15.74 -9.52
N HIS A 64 -6.08 14.92 -10.57
CA HIS A 64 -6.49 13.52 -10.49
C HIS A 64 -5.49 12.70 -9.65
N THR A 65 -4.20 12.76 -9.98
CA THR A 65 -3.16 12.06 -9.21
C THR A 65 -3.09 12.57 -7.78
N LEU A 66 -3.25 13.89 -7.59
CA LEU A 66 -3.28 14.49 -6.26
C LEU A 66 -4.45 13.96 -5.41
N ALA A 67 -5.65 13.88 -5.99
CA ALA A 67 -6.83 13.33 -5.32
C ALA A 67 -6.61 11.87 -4.92
N LEU A 68 -6.08 11.04 -5.82
CA LEU A 68 -5.79 9.63 -5.54
C LEU A 68 -4.79 9.48 -4.40
N ASN A 69 -3.70 10.25 -4.42
CA ASN A 69 -2.70 10.22 -3.37
C ASN A 69 -3.28 10.64 -2.00
N LEU A 70 -4.09 11.70 -1.97
CA LEU A 70 -4.73 12.16 -0.73
C LEU A 70 -5.74 11.15 -0.18
N ILE A 71 -6.52 10.50 -1.04
CA ILE A 71 -7.43 9.42 -0.63
C ILE A 71 -6.64 8.26 -0.02
N GLN A 72 -5.50 7.91 -0.63
CA GLN A 72 -4.65 6.81 -0.15
C GLN A 72 -3.95 7.14 1.15
N THR A 73 -3.55 8.38 1.39
CA THR A 73 -2.72 8.77 2.55
C THR A 73 -3.51 9.34 3.72
N THR A 74 -4.73 9.84 3.50
CA THR A 74 -5.54 10.45 4.57
C THR A 74 -6.31 9.38 5.35
N THR A 75 -5.85 9.13 6.58
CA THR A 75 -6.50 8.20 7.52
C THR A 75 -7.44 8.89 8.49
N SER A 76 -8.53 8.21 8.83
CA SER A 76 -9.42 8.64 9.92
C SER A 76 -8.84 8.25 11.28
N ARG A 77 -8.40 7.00 11.42
CA ARG A 77 -7.78 6.46 12.63
C ARG A 77 -6.74 5.41 12.27
N LYS A 78 -5.71 5.26 13.10
CA LYS A 78 -4.70 4.21 12.96
C LYS A 78 -5.08 3.04 13.86
N ILE A 79 -5.56 1.96 13.24
CA ILE A 79 -5.88 0.69 13.90
C ILE A 79 -4.67 -0.23 13.83
N PHE A 80 -4.04 -0.27 12.65
CA PHE A 80 -2.86 -1.04 12.36
C PHE A 80 -1.69 -0.12 12.04
N PHE A 81 -0.50 -0.55 12.42
CA PHE A 81 0.75 -0.03 11.89
C PHE A 81 1.35 -1.10 10.98
N ASP A 82 1.59 -0.74 9.73
CA ASP A 82 2.21 -1.66 8.78
C ASP A 82 3.73 -1.49 8.77
N LEU A 83 4.43 -2.62 8.88
CA LEU A 83 5.84 -2.76 8.60
C LEU A 83 6.00 -3.47 7.26
N ASP A 84 6.80 -2.87 6.37
CA ASP A 84 7.19 -3.50 5.11
C ASP A 84 8.62 -4.05 5.27
N ILE A 85 8.78 -5.36 5.10
CA ILE A 85 10.03 -6.08 5.32
C ILE A 85 10.51 -6.65 3.99
N ASP A 86 11.56 -6.04 3.44
CA ASP A 86 12.20 -6.49 2.21
C ASP A 86 13.29 -7.52 2.51
N PHE A 87 13.28 -8.66 1.83
CA PHE A 87 14.30 -9.68 2.03
C PHE A 87 15.58 -9.37 1.24
N ARG A 88 16.72 -9.46 1.93
CA ARG A 88 18.05 -9.21 1.37
C ARG A 88 18.80 -10.50 1.02
N ILE A 89 18.33 -11.63 1.53
CA ILE A 89 18.89 -12.95 1.27
C ILE A 89 17.96 -13.79 0.39
N LYS A 90 18.53 -14.73 -0.37
CA LYS A 90 17.76 -15.66 -1.22
C LYS A 90 16.93 -16.67 -0.43
N ASN A 91 17.39 -17.03 0.77
CA ASN A 91 16.66 -17.94 1.64
C ASN A 91 15.59 -17.16 2.42
N HIS A 92 14.42 -16.98 1.80
CA HIS A 92 13.30 -16.24 2.38
C HIS A 92 12.81 -16.84 3.70
N GLN A 93 12.87 -18.16 3.86
CA GLN A 93 12.44 -18.82 5.10
C GLN A 93 13.32 -18.40 6.29
N GLN A 94 14.63 -18.34 6.08
CA GLN A 94 15.58 -17.86 7.08
C GLN A 94 15.31 -16.39 7.46
N ALA A 95 15.00 -15.53 6.50
CA ALA A 95 14.67 -14.12 6.78
C ALA A 95 13.39 -13.98 7.61
N ILE A 96 12.37 -14.79 7.32
CA ILE A 96 11.11 -14.82 8.07
C ILE A 96 11.33 -15.26 9.51
N GLU A 97 12.05 -16.37 9.72
CA GLU A 97 12.35 -16.91 11.05
C GLU A 97 13.16 -15.89 11.88
N LYS A 98 14.20 -15.31 11.27
CA LYS A 98 15.01 -14.27 11.91
C LYS A 98 14.15 -13.07 12.34
N PHE A 99 13.31 -12.55 11.45
CA PHE A 99 12.44 -11.42 11.78
C PHE A 99 11.43 -11.76 12.88
N ARG A 100 10.87 -12.98 12.88
CA ARG A 100 9.95 -13.44 13.94
C ARG A 100 10.62 -13.50 15.31
N GLU A 101 11.86 -13.96 15.37
CA GLU A 101 12.67 -13.96 16.60
C GLU A 101 12.93 -12.52 17.07
N ASP A 102 13.38 -11.64 16.17
CA ASP A 102 13.74 -10.26 16.50
C ASP A 102 12.54 -9.42 16.96
N ILE A 103 11.38 -9.60 16.33
CA ILE A 103 10.18 -8.83 16.69
C ILE A 103 9.53 -9.32 17.99
N ALA A 104 9.75 -10.58 18.38
CA ALA A 104 9.23 -11.12 19.64
C ALA A 104 9.79 -10.39 20.87
N ASP A 105 11.02 -9.87 20.79
CA ASP A 105 11.63 -9.04 21.85
C ASP A 105 11.09 -7.58 21.88
N CYS A 106 10.37 -7.20 20.83
CA CYS A 106 9.84 -5.86 20.64
C CYS A 106 8.36 -5.75 21.02
N LEU A 107 7.57 -6.78 20.69
CA LEU A 107 6.11 -6.79 20.80
C LEU A 107 5.58 -8.18 21.17
N ASN A 108 4.43 -8.20 21.82
CA ASN A 108 3.70 -9.45 22.11
C ASN A 108 3.13 -10.09 20.82
N PRO A 109 3.22 -11.41 20.63
CA PRO A 109 2.77 -12.08 19.40
C PRO A 109 1.32 -11.80 19.00
N ASP A 110 0.41 -11.66 19.98
CA ASP A 110 -1.04 -11.46 19.77
C ASP A 110 -1.42 -10.16 19.05
N CYS A 111 -0.48 -9.22 18.89
CA CYS A 111 -0.70 -8.00 18.13
C CYS A 111 -0.13 -8.05 16.71
N LEU A 112 0.53 -9.14 16.31
CA LEU A 112 1.22 -9.28 15.03
C LEU A 112 0.41 -10.14 14.06
N THR A 113 0.39 -9.73 12.79
CA THR A 113 -0.15 -10.53 11.69
C THR A 113 0.78 -10.43 10.50
N PHE A 114 1.22 -11.57 10.00
CA PHE A 114 2.26 -11.66 8.97
C PHE A 114 1.65 -12.01 7.62
N ILE A 115 2.03 -11.29 6.56
CA ILE A 115 1.57 -11.53 5.18
C ILE A 115 2.80 -11.66 4.27
N LYS A 116 3.08 -12.88 3.80
CA LYS A 116 4.17 -13.11 2.85
C LYS A 116 3.81 -12.48 1.51
N THR A 117 4.72 -11.64 0.99
CA THR A 117 4.64 -11.07 -0.37
C THR A 117 5.66 -11.74 -1.27
N ASN A 118 5.75 -11.40 -2.55
CA ASN A 118 6.72 -12.03 -3.45
C ASN A 118 8.18 -11.76 -2.98
N GLY A 119 8.52 -10.48 -2.80
CA GLY A 119 9.86 -10.03 -2.44
C GLY A 119 10.15 -9.92 -0.94
N GLY A 120 9.14 -10.06 -0.08
CA GLY A 120 9.29 -9.72 1.32
C GLY A 120 8.15 -10.24 2.20
N LEU A 121 7.81 -9.45 3.21
CA LEU A 121 6.84 -9.76 4.24
C LEU A 121 6.24 -8.45 4.75
N HIS A 122 4.91 -8.36 4.86
CA HIS A 122 4.28 -7.33 5.68
C HIS A 122 4.03 -7.87 7.08
N CYS A 123 4.24 -7.03 8.09
CA CYS A 123 3.84 -7.28 9.46
C CYS A 123 2.89 -6.18 9.92
N LEU A 124 1.63 -6.57 10.09
CA LEU A 124 0.58 -5.71 10.63
C LEU A 124 0.60 -5.78 12.15
N ILE A 125 0.84 -4.64 12.77
CA ILE A 125 0.76 -4.47 14.23
C ILE A 125 -0.59 -3.87 14.58
N LYS A 126 -1.44 -4.60 15.30
CA LYS A 126 -2.70 -4.08 15.83
C LYS A 126 -2.43 -3.26 17.09
N LEU A 127 -2.55 -1.94 16.97
CA LEU A 127 -2.10 -0.99 18.00
C LEU A 127 -2.82 -1.17 19.35
N ASP A 128 -4.11 -1.46 19.33
CA ASP A 128 -4.91 -1.68 20.54
C ASP A 128 -4.54 -2.97 21.30
N ASN A 129 -3.87 -3.92 20.64
CA ASN A 129 -3.44 -5.19 21.22
C ASN A 129 -2.01 -5.14 21.80
N ILE A 130 -1.32 -4.00 21.72
CA ILE A 130 0.04 -3.85 22.26
C ILE A 130 -0.01 -3.82 23.79
N GLN A 131 0.67 -4.76 24.43
CA GLN A 131 0.79 -4.80 25.88
C GLN A 131 1.52 -3.56 26.43
N LYS A 132 1.11 -3.11 27.62
CA LYS A 132 1.54 -1.83 28.21
C LYS A 132 3.06 -1.69 28.35
N GLU A 133 3.76 -2.80 28.59
CA GLU A 133 5.23 -2.85 28.69
C GLU A 133 5.94 -2.46 27.39
N HIS A 134 5.35 -2.72 26.23
CA HIS A 134 5.94 -2.40 24.93
C HIS A 134 5.51 -1.04 24.38
N GLN A 135 4.39 -0.47 24.82
CA GLN A 135 3.74 0.71 24.22
C GLN A 135 4.65 1.93 24.01
N LYS A 136 5.63 2.15 24.91
CA LYS A 136 6.53 3.32 24.84
C LYS A 136 7.78 3.08 23.99
N SER A 137 8.21 1.82 23.84
CA SER A 137 9.52 1.49 23.27
C SER A 137 9.45 0.75 21.94
N TRP A 138 8.32 0.13 21.61
CA TRP A 138 8.21 -0.76 20.44
C TRP A 138 8.67 -0.08 19.15
N TYR A 139 8.24 1.16 18.90
CA TYR A 139 8.56 1.88 17.67
C TYR A 139 10.07 2.06 17.49
N GLN A 140 10.75 2.49 18.57
CA GLN A 140 12.19 2.69 18.54
C GLN A 140 12.93 1.36 18.38
N LYS A 141 12.52 0.30 19.09
CA LYS A 141 13.13 -1.03 18.96
C LYS A 141 13.00 -1.57 17.54
N ILE A 142 11.80 -1.49 16.94
CA ILE A 142 11.55 -1.98 15.58
C ILE A 142 12.36 -1.21 14.54
N SER A 143 12.51 0.11 14.71
CA SER A 143 13.30 0.93 13.78
C SER A 143 14.79 0.54 13.69
N GLN A 144 15.26 -0.29 14.63
CA GLN A 144 16.65 -0.74 14.72
C GLN A 144 16.84 -2.19 14.23
N LEU A 145 15.78 -2.86 13.76
CA LEU A 145 15.83 -4.29 13.42
C LEU A 145 16.47 -4.60 12.06
N THR A 146 16.65 -3.62 11.18
CA THR A 146 17.27 -3.84 9.87
C THR A 146 18.64 -4.51 9.99
N CYS A 147 18.84 -5.62 9.28
CA CYS A 147 20.03 -6.46 9.36
C CYS A 147 20.49 -6.94 7.97
N GLU A 148 21.31 -8.00 7.92
CA GLU A 148 21.80 -8.59 6.67
C GLU A 148 20.71 -9.41 5.94
N GLU A 149 19.79 -10.01 6.69
CA GLU A 149 18.72 -10.86 6.16
C GLU A 149 17.53 -10.07 5.61
N TYR A 150 17.22 -8.91 6.21
CA TYR A 150 16.06 -8.11 5.85
C TYR A 150 16.23 -6.61 6.15
N GLU A 151 15.39 -5.80 5.52
CA GLU A 151 15.24 -4.37 5.77
C GLU A 151 13.84 -4.05 6.25
N VAL A 152 13.72 -3.25 7.31
CA VAL A 152 12.42 -2.81 7.85
C VAL A 152 12.15 -1.37 7.42
N THR A 153 11.05 -1.17 6.71
CA THR A 153 10.54 0.15 6.33
C THR A 153 9.30 0.50 7.15
N MET A 154 9.38 1.62 7.89
CA MET A 154 8.33 2.08 8.82
C MET A 154 7.58 3.32 8.30
N ASN A 155 6.90 3.19 7.15
CA ASN A 155 6.04 4.27 6.64
C ASN A 155 4.71 4.39 7.41
N GLY A 156 4.33 3.31 8.12
CA GLY A 156 3.21 3.25 9.06
C GLY A 156 1.82 3.09 8.44
N ASP A 157 1.66 3.30 7.13
CA ASP A 157 0.38 3.13 6.45
C ASP A 157 0.58 2.90 4.94
N ASN A 158 1.17 1.75 4.58
CA ASN A 158 1.35 1.36 3.20
C ASN A 158 0.09 0.72 2.61
N VAL A 159 0.12 0.52 1.30
CA VAL A 159 -0.88 -0.30 0.60
C VAL A 159 -0.40 -1.75 0.63
N LEU A 160 -1.26 -2.63 1.11
CA LEU A 160 -1.00 -4.05 1.30
C LEU A 160 -1.55 -4.88 0.13
N PRO A 161 -0.82 -5.90 -0.32
CA PRO A 161 -1.38 -6.84 -1.27
C PRO A 161 -2.43 -7.71 -0.59
N ILE A 162 -3.57 -7.91 -1.25
CA ILE A 162 -4.64 -8.76 -0.72
C ILE A 162 -4.22 -10.23 -0.83
N ALA A 163 -4.21 -10.94 0.30
CA ALA A 163 -3.92 -12.36 0.33
C ALA A 163 -4.89 -13.13 -0.59
N GLY A 164 -4.35 -14.04 -1.40
CA GLY A 164 -5.09 -14.78 -2.41
C GLY A 164 -5.19 -14.10 -3.78
N CYS A 165 -4.82 -12.83 -3.91
CA CYS A 165 -4.76 -12.13 -5.20
C CYS A 165 -3.36 -12.22 -5.83
N PHE A 166 -3.23 -12.07 -7.15
CA PHE A 166 -1.91 -12.10 -7.78
C PHE A 166 -1.10 -10.82 -7.49
N GLN A 167 0.17 -11.01 -7.13
CA GLN A 167 1.18 -9.95 -7.01
C GLN A 167 2.29 -10.21 -8.03
N GLY A 168 2.22 -9.53 -9.17
CA GLY A 168 3.15 -9.76 -10.28
C GLY A 168 2.83 -11.04 -11.04
N ILE A 169 3.87 -11.79 -11.42
CA ILE A 169 3.76 -13.04 -12.18
C ILE A 169 3.87 -14.21 -11.19
N ASP A 170 2.87 -15.09 -11.19
CA ASP A 170 2.86 -16.38 -10.49
C ASP A 170 3.07 -16.37 -8.97
N PHE A 171 2.80 -15.25 -8.30
CA PHE A 171 2.81 -15.18 -6.84
C PHE A 171 1.47 -14.68 -6.30
N SER A 172 1.00 -15.32 -5.23
CA SER A 172 -0.19 -14.90 -4.47
C SER A 172 0.21 -14.72 -3.00
N PRO A 173 0.05 -13.53 -2.40
CA PRO A 173 0.33 -13.32 -0.99
C PRO A 173 -0.54 -14.21 -0.12
N TYR A 174 -0.01 -14.57 1.03
CA TYR A 174 -0.70 -15.42 1.99
C TYR A 174 -0.31 -15.05 3.42
N PHE A 175 -1.22 -15.31 4.35
CA PHE A 175 -0.94 -15.16 5.77
C PHE A 175 0.05 -16.23 6.21
N LEU A 176 1.01 -15.84 7.05
CA LEU A 176 1.89 -16.79 7.72
C LEU A 176 1.32 -17.10 9.10
N ASP A 177 1.12 -18.38 9.39
CA ASP A 177 0.69 -18.89 10.70
C ASP A 177 1.78 -18.78 11.76
#